data_AF-A0A227J0T1-F1
#
_entry.id   AF-A0A227J0T1-F1
#
_cell.length_a   1.000
_cell.length_b   1.000
_cell.length_c   1.000
_cell.angle_alpha   90.00
_cell.angle_beta   90.00
_cell.angle_gamma   90.00
#
_symmetry.space_group_name_H-M   'P 1'
#
loop_
_entity.id
_entity.type
_entity.pdbx_description
1 polymer ?
#
loop_
_entity_poly.entity_id
_entity_poly.type
_entity_poly.pdbx_seq_one_letter_code
_entity_poly.pdbx_strand_id
1 'polypeptide(L)' 'MFSIIDAALSRSRTMLTLLVMILIAGVITYVTIPKESSPDITIPIIYVSVGHQGISP' A
#
# COMPACT_ATOMS: atom_id res chain seq x y z
N MET A 1 -23.01 20.81 -21.10
CA MET A 1 -22.66 19.43 -20.69
C MET A 1 -21.18 19.09 -20.93
N PHE A 2 -20.44 19.80 -21.81
CA PHE A 2 -19.00 19.57 -22.05
C PHE A 2 -18.04 20.51 -21.30
N SER A 3 -18.56 21.39 -20.44
CA SER A 3 -17.81 22.48 -19.79
C SER A 3 -16.50 22.03 -19.10
N ILE A 4 -16.48 20.82 -18.50
CA ILE A 4 -15.28 20.29 -17.84
C ILE A 4 -14.21 19.87 -18.85
N ILE A 5 -14.62 19.22 -19.95
CA ILE A 5 -13.70 18.80 -21.01
C ILE A 5 -13.15 20.04 -21.74
N ASP A 6 -14.01 21.01 -22.03
CA ASP A 6 -13.62 22.28 -22.64
C ASP A 6 -12.64 23.06 -21.73
N ALA A 7 -12.91 23.11 -20.43
CA ALA A 7 -12.02 23.73 -19.46
C ALA A 7 -10.65 23.04 -19.39
N ALA A 8 -10.61 21.70 -19.42
CA ALA A 8 -9.36 20.95 -19.44
C ALA A 8 -8.55 21.18 -20.72
N LEU A 9 -9.19 21.17 -21.89
CA LEU A 9 -8.54 21.39 -23.18
C LEU A 9 -8.05 22.84 -23.35
N SER A 10 -8.78 23.82 -22.82
CA SER A 10 -8.40 25.25 -22.87
C SER A 10 -7.06 25.54 -22.18
N ARG A 11 -6.62 24.69 -21.25
CA ARG A 11 -5.41 24.86 -20.43
C ARG A 11 -4.43 23.70 -20.63
N SER A 12 -4.19 23.37 -21.90
CA SER A 12 -3.33 22.24 -22.31
C SER A 12 -1.95 22.22 -21.64
N ARG A 13 -1.29 23.39 -21.47
CA ARG A 13 0.02 23.47 -20.80
C ARG A 13 -0.05 23.04 -19.33
N THR A 14 -1.03 23.54 -18.59
CA THR A 14 -1.24 23.19 -17.17
C THR A 14 -1.63 21.73 -17.01
N MET A 15 -2.44 21.19 -17.91
CA MET A 15 -2.82 19.77 -17.89
C MET A 15 -1.62 18.85 -18.14
N LEU A 16 -0.75 19.18 -19.10
CA LEU A 16 0.48 18.41 -19.34
C LEU A 16 1.44 18.48 -18.15
N THR A 17 1.62 19.66 -17.53
CA THR A 17 2.45 19.76 -16.32
C THR A 17 1.89 18.96 -15.16
N LEU A 18 0.56 18.95 -15.00
CA LEU A 18 -0.12 18.16 -13.98
C LEU A 18 0.07 16.66 -14.21
N LEU A 19 -0.07 16.21 -15.46
CA LEU A 19 0.16 14.82 -15.83
C LEU A 19 1.60 14.39 -15.50
N VAL A 20 2.59 15.20 -15.89
CA VAL A 20 4.00 14.92 -15.60
C VAL A 20 4.25 14.87 -14.09
N MET A 21 3.67 15.80 -13.33
CA MET A 21 3.77 15.81 -11.87
C MET A 21 3.22 14.53 -11.24
N ILE A 22 2.03 14.09 -11.68
CA ILE A 22 1.40 12.85 -11.19
C ILE A 22 2.26 11.63 -11.52
N LEU A 23 2.82 11.56 -12.72
CA LEU A 23 3.69 10.45 -13.10
C LEU A 23 4.96 10.41 -12.24
N ILE A 24 5.61 11.55 -12.00
CA ILE A 24 6.79 11.62 -11.14
C ILE A 24 6.45 11.20 -9.71
N ALA A 25 5.37 11.72 -9.14
CA ALA A 25 4.91 11.36 -7.81
C ALA A 25 4.61 9.86 -7.69
N GLY A 26 3.94 9.29 -8.71
CA GLY A 26 3.66 7.85 -8.78
C GLY A 26 4.92 7.00 -8.86
N VAL A 27 5.93 7.40 -9.65
CA VAL A 27 7.21 6.71 -9.75
C VAL A 27 7.96 6.75 -8.41
N ILE A 28 8.05 7.92 -7.77
CA ILE A 28 8.67 8.05 -6.45
C ILE A 28 7.98 7.10 -5.48
N THR A 29 6.64 7.15 -5.42
CA THR A 29 5.84 6.31 -4.54
C THR A 29 6.09 4.83 -4.78
N TYR A 30 6.09 4.40 -6.04
CA TYR A 30 6.36 3.00 -6.42
C TYR A 30 7.74 2.51 -5.98
N VAL A 31 8.74 3.38 -6.01
CA VAL A 31 10.12 3.05 -5.58
C VAL A 31 10.24 3.07 -4.06
N THR A 32 9.58 4.01 -3.38
CA THR A 32 9.70 4.18 -1.93
C THR A 32 8.84 3.22 -1.12
N ILE A 33 7.75 2.69 -1.68
CA ILE A 33 6.88 1.72 -0.99
C ILE A 33 7.69 0.44 -0.70
N PRO A 34 7.85 0.05 0.59
CA PRO A 34 8.49 -1.20 0.95
C PRO A 34 7.71 -2.38 0.38
N LYS A 35 8.42 -3.28 -0.30
CA LYS A 35 7.84 -4.51 -0.84
C LYS A 35 8.07 -5.61 0.17
N GLU A 36 7.08 -5.87 1.02
CA GLU A 36 7.14 -6.98 1.97
C GLU A 36 6.81 -8.29 1.25
N SER A 37 7.81 -9.16 1.09
CA SER A 37 7.63 -10.51 0.52
C SER A 37 7.06 -11.51 1.52
N SER A 38 7.21 -11.23 2.81
CA SER A 38 6.71 -12.03 3.92
C SER A 38 6.00 -11.08 4.89
N PRO A 39 4.69 -10.82 4.70
CA PRO A 39 3.95 -9.94 5.59
C PRO A 39 3.98 -10.53 6.99
N ASP A 40 4.30 -9.70 7.98
CA ASP A 40 4.25 -10.12 9.38
C ASP A 40 2.80 -10.42 9.77
N ILE A 41 2.50 -11.72 9.93
CA ILE A 41 1.20 -12.22 10.36
C ILE A 41 1.36 -12.83 11.74
N THR A 42 0.84 -12.15 12.76
CA THR A 42 0.78 -12.70 14.12
C THR A 42 -0.16 -13.91 14.13
N ILE A 43 0.42 -15.12 14.17
CA ILE A 43 -0.34 -16.36 14.35
C ILE A 43 -0.70 -16.48 15.83
N PRO A 44 -1.99 -16.50 16.22
CA PRO A 44 -2.37 -16.69 17.61
C PRO A 44 -2.03 -18.11 18.05
N ILE A 45 -0.99 -18.26 18.87
CA ILE A 45 -0.61 -19.55 19.48
C ILE A 45 -1.28 -19.65 20.84
N ILE A 46 -2.24 -20.58 20.98
CA ILE A 46 -2.79 -20.97 22.28
C ILE A 46 -1.91 -22.10 22.82
N TYR A 47 -1.04 -21.79 23.77
CA TYR A 47 -0.20 -22.78 24.44
C TYR A 47 -0.93 -23.33 25.67
N VAL A 48 -1.35 -24.59 25.62
CA VAL A 48 -1.91 -25.30 26.79
C VAL A 48 -0.80 -26.19 27.35
N SER A 49 -0.20 -25.75 28.46
CA SER A 49 0.76 -26.57 29.21
C SER A 49 0.05 -27.22 30.39
N VAL A 50 -0.05 -28.55 30.37
CA VAL A 50 -0.46 -29.33 31.55
C VAL A 50 0.82 -29.79 32.25
N GLY A 51 1.17 -29.12 33.35
CA GLY A 51 2.22 -29.60 34.25
C GLY A 51 1.67 -30.75 35.08
N HIS A 52 1.97 -32.00 34.72
CA HIS A 52 1.73 -33.13 35.61
C HIS A 52 2.87 -33.21 36.63
N GLN A 53 2.58 -32.90 37.90
CA GLN A 53 3.44 -33.30 39.01
C GLN A 53 3.31 -34.81 39.21
N GLY A 54 4.38 -35.53 38.84
CA GLY A 54 4.66 -36.87 39.32
C GLY A 54 3.54 -37.90 39.14
N ILE A 55 3.42 -38.46 37.94
CA ILE A 55 3.06 -39.87 37.83
C ILE A 55 4.12 -40.56 36.99
N SER A 56 4.64 -41.65 37.56
CA SER A 56 5.72 -42.48 37.05
C SER A 56 5.39 -43.05 35.66
N PRO A 57 6.41 -43.31 34.80
CA PRO A 57 6.23 -43.74 33.40
C PRO A 57 5.45 -45.04 33.23
#